data_AF-W1YTK1-F1
#
_entry.id   AF-W1YTK1-F1
#
_cell.length_a   1.000
_cell.length_b   1.000
_cell.length_c   1.000
_cell.angle_alpha   90.00
_cell.angle_beta   90.00
_cell.angle_gamma   90.00
#
_symmetry.space_group_name_H-M   'P 1'
#
loop_
_entity.id
_entity.type
_entity.pdbx_description
1 polymer ?
#
loop_
_entity_poly.entity_id
_entity_poly.type
_entity_poly.pdbx_seq_one_letter_code
_entity_poly.pdbx_strand_id
1 'polypeptide(L)' 'MKITKITTYRLPPRWMFLKIETDEGVVGWGEPVIEGRARTVEAAVHELGDYLIGQDPSRINDLWQVMYRAGFYRG' A
#
# COMPACT_ATOMS: atom_id res chain seq x y z
N MET A 1 2.51 -10.63 13.76
CA MET A 1 1.59 -10.01 12.80
C MET A 1 2.27 -9.82 11.46
N LYS A 2 1.65 -10.26 10.38
CA LYS A 2 2.12 -10.09 9.00
C LYS A 2 1.00 -9.52 8.15
N ILE A 3 1.36 -8.67 7.19
CA ILE A 3 0.41 -8.17 6.18
C ILE A 3 0.06 -9.33 5.23
N THR A 4 -1.23 -9.57 5.01
CA THR A 4 -1.74 -10.68 4.19
C THR A 4 -2.43 -10.20 2.93
N LYS A 5 -3.01 -9.00 2.93
CA LYS A 5 -3.78 -8.51 1.78
C LYS A 5 -3.82 -7.00 1.72
N ILE A 6 -3.80 -6.48 0.49
CA ILE A 6 -3.97 -5.08 0.16
C ILE A 6 -5.14 -4.98 -0.81
N THR A 7 -6.12 -4.12 -0.52
CA THR A 7 -7.30 -3.92 -1.38
C THR A 7 -7.55 -2.42 -1.56
N THR A 8 -7.76 -2.00 -2.81
CA THR A 8 -8.19 -0.64 -3.16
C THR A 8 -9.68 -0.61 -3.45
N TYR A 9 -10.34 0.47 -3.02
CA TYR A 9 -11.74 0.74 -3.30
C TYR A 9 -11.85 2.13 -3.91
N ARG A 10 -12.29 2.22 -5.17
CA ARG A 10 -12.54 3.51 -5.81
C ARG A 10 -13.97 3.95 -5.53
N LEU A 11 -14.13 5.14 -4.94
CA LEU A 11 -15.42 5.67 -4.52
C LEU A 11 -15.74 7.01 -5.21
N PRO A 12 -17.03 7.30 -5.46
CA PRO A 12 -17.46 8.63 -5.87
C PRO A 12 -17.14 9.70 -4.81
N PRO A 13 -16.93 10.97 -5.21
CA PRO A 13 -16.78 11.42 -6.60
C PRO A 13 -15.39 11.11 -7.17
N ARG A 14 -14.35 11.00 -6.33
CA ARG A 14 -12.96 10.80 -6.73
C ARG A 14 -12.07 10.44 -5.53
N TRP A 15 -12.51 9.48 -4.73
CA TRP A 15 -11.74 8.96 -3.60
C TRP A 15 -11.23 7.55 -3.88
N MET A 16 -10.16 7.17 -3.20
CA MET A 16 -9.71 5.80 -3.15
C MET A 16 -9.35 5.43 -1.72
N PHE A 17 -10.06 4.45 -1.16
CA PHE A 17 -9.68 3.85 0.11
C PHE A 17 -8.74 2.68 -0.12
N LEU A 18 -7.77 2.56 0.77
CA LEU A 18 -6.81 1.48 0.85
C LEU A 18 -7.07 0.71 2.15
N LYS A 19 -7.26 -0.59 2.04
CA LYS A 19 -7.39 -1.51 3.18
C LYS A 19 -6.19 -2.44 3.20
N ILE A 20 -5.54 -2.54 4.35
CA ILE A 20 -4.43 -3.47 4.62
C ILE A 20 -4.90 -4.44 5.71
N GLU A 21 -4.83 -5.73 5.43
CA GLU A 21 -5.24 -6.81 6.34
C GLU A 21 -4.02 -7.58 6.85
N THR A 22 -4.13 -8.14 8.04
CA THR A 22 -3.07 -8.93 8.68
C THR A 22 -3.54 -10.34 9.01
N ASP A 23 -2.60 -11.24 9.29
CA ASP A 23 -2.85 -12.62 9.74
C ASP A 23 -3.49 -12.71 11.14
N GLU A 24 -3.44 -11.63 11.92
CA GLU A 24 -4.06 -11.52 13.25
C GLU A 24 -5.45 -10.84 13.22
N GLY A 25 -5.98 -10.56 12.03
CA GLY A 25 -7.32 -9.95 11.85
C GLY A 25 -7.37 -8.43 12.12
N VAL A 26 -6.24 -7.79 12.41
CA VAL A 26 -6.14 -6.32 12.49
C VAL A 26 -6.15 -5.73 11.08
N VAL A 27 -6.90 -4.64 10.92
CA VAL A 27 -7.07 -3.93 9.64
C VAL A 27 -6.64 -2.48 9.76
N GLY A 28 -5.79 -2.03 8.84
CA GLY A 28 -5.43 -0.63 8.66
C GLY A 28 -6.15 -0.01 7.45
N TRP A 29 -6.47 1.28 7.56
CA TRP A 29 -7.09 2.06 6.49
C TRP A 29 -6.21 3.25 6.09
N GLY A 30 -6.19 3.56 4.80
CA GLY A 30 -5.52 4.73 4.24
C GLY A 30 -6.28 5.32 3.06
N GLU A 31 -5.90 6.52 2.65
CA GLU A 31 -6.56 7.26 1.57
C GLU A 31 -5.51 7.91 0.65
N PRO A 32 -5.08 7.22 -0.42
CA PRO A 32 -4.27 7.83 -1.47
C PRO A 32 -5.08 8.86 -2.28
N VAL A 33 -4.46 10.00 -2.57
CA VAL A 33 -5.02 11.02 -3.46
C VAL A 33 -4.96 10.54 -4.91
N ILE A 34 -6.06 10.68 -5.65
CA ILE A 34 -6.21 10.11 -7.00
C ILE A 34 -6.62 11.10 -8.11
N GLU A 35 -6.69 12.40 -7.81
CA GLU A 35 -7.16 13.44 -8.73
C GLU A 35 -6.52 13.34 -10.13
N GLY A 36 -7.33 13.08 -11.15
CA GLY A 36 -6.90 12.91 -12.55
C GLY A 36 -5.97 11.71 -12.85
N ARG A 37 -5.62 10.87 -11.87
CA ARG A 37 -4.62 9.79 -11.99
C ARG A 37 -5.00 8.48 -11.29
N ALA A 38 -6.28 8.25 -11.03
CA ALA A 38 -6.77 7.12 -10.23
C ALA A 38 -6.18 5.75 -10.60
N ARG A 39 -6.18 5.36 -11.88
CA ARG A 39 -5.63 4.07 -12.30
C ARG A 39 -4.12 3.96 -12.12
N THR A 40 -3.39 5.06 -12.33
CA THR A 40 -1.94 5.10 -12.14
C THR A 40 -1.59 4.95 -10.67
N VAL A 41 -2.30 5.66 -9.79
CA VAL A 41 -2.09 5.57 -8.34
C VAL A 41 -2.50 4.20 -7.82
N GLU A 42 -3.61 3.63 -8.32
CA GLU A 42 -4.05 2.28 -7.97
C GLU A 42 -3.00 1.23 -8.36
N ALA A 43 -2.46 1.30 -9.58
CA ALA A 43 -1.37 0.42 -10.02
C ALA A 43 -0.13 0.57 -9.12
N ALA A 44 0.27 1.80 -8.80
CA ALA A 44 1.40 2.05 -7.92
C ALA A 44 1.19 1.49 -6.49
N VAL A 45 -0.03 1.54 -5.95
CA VAL A 45 -0.35 0.92 -4.66
C VAL A 45 -0.14 -0.59 -4.71
N HIS A 46 -0.56 -1.25 -5.78
CA HIS A 46 -0.42 -2.70 -5.91
C HIS A 46 1.04 -3.11 -6.18
N GLU A 47 1.78 -2.38 -7.02
CA GLU A 47 3.22 -2.62 -7.22
C GLU A 47 4.04 -2.43 -5.94
N LEU A 48 3.79 -1.35 -5.19
CA LEU A 48 4.44 -1.15 -3.90
C LEU A 48 3.97 -2.16 -2.84
N GLY A 49 2.76 -2.68 -2.99
CA GLY A 49 2.17 -3.69 -2.13
C GLY A 49 2.97 -4.98 -2.07
N ASP A 50 3.69 -5.35 -3.14
CA ASP A 50 4.55 -6.53 -3.19
C ASP A 50 5.67 -6.48 -2.14
N TYR A 51 6.16 -5.29 -1.79
CA TYR A 51 7.14 -5.12 -0.70
C TYR A 51 6.53 -5.32 0.69
N LEU A 52 5.20 -5.22 0.82
CA LEU A 52 4.50 -5.22 2.10
C LEU A 52 3.95 -6.60 2.45
N ILE A 53 3.52 -7.41 1.47
CA ILE A 53 2.96 -8.74 1.73
C ILE A 53 3.98 -9.61 2.49
N GLY A 54 3.53 -10.22 3.58
CA GLY A 54 4.34 -11.07 4.46
C GLY A 54 5.23 -10.32 5.45
N GLN A 55 5.31 -9.00 5.38
CA GLN A 55 6.12 -8.19 6.30
C GLN A 55 5.38 -7.89 7.61
N ASP A 56 6.16 -7.61 8.66
CA ASP A 56 5.65 -7.10 9.93
C ASP A 56 5.25 -5.61 9.79
N PRO A 57 3.96 -5.27 9.92
CA PRO A 57 3.47 -3.90 9.74
C PRO A 57 3.96 -2.93 10.82
N SER A 58 4.50 -3.40 11.94
CA SER A 58 5.06 -2.52 12.98
C SER A 58 6.36 -1.83 12.54
N ARG A 59 7.04 -2.37 11.51
CA ARG A 59 8.27 -1.82 10.93
C ARG A 59 8.01 -0.65 9.98
N ILE A 60 7.13 0.28 10.35
CA ILE A 60 6.61 1.35 9.47
C ILE A 60 7.73 2.11 8.74
N ASN A 61 8.78 2.52 9.47
CA ASN A 61 9.91 3.25 8.89
C ASN A 61 10.70 2.43 7.87
N ASP A 62 10.94 1.15 8.16
CA ASP A 62 11.66 0.24 7.25
C ASP A 62 10.88 0.04 5.96
N LEU A 63 9.58 -0.25 6.08
CA LEU A 63 8.67 -0.42 4.94
C LEU A 63 8.58 0.85 4.10
N TRP A 64 8.51 2.02 4.75
CA TRP A 64 8.54 3.30 4.06
C TRP A 64 9.83 3.49 3.27
N GLN A 65 10.99 3.19 3.88
CA GLN A 65 12.26 3.31 3.17
C GLN A 65 12.31 2.38 1.97
N VAL A 66 11.94 1.10 2.12
CA VAL A 66 11.91 0.13 1.02
C VAL A 66 11.07 0.67 -0.14
N MET A 67 9.82 1.08 0.11
CA MET A 67 8.95 1.61 -0.95
C MET A 67 9.52 2.88 -1.58
N TYR A 68 10.06 3.79 -0.78
CA TYR A 68 10.58 5.06 -1.29
C TYR A 68 11.86 4.91 -2.11
N ARG A 69 12.71 3.93 -1.76
CA ARG A 69 14.12 3.97 -2.13
C ARG A 69 14.70 2.66 -2.67
N ALA A 70 13.99 1.54 -2.62
CA ALA A 70 14.51 0.23 -3.04
C ALA A 70 14.05 -0.21 -4.44
N GLY A 71 13.08 0.48 -5.05
CA GLY A 71 12.54 0.11 -6.37
C GLY A 71 13.48 0.29 -7.57
N PHE A 72 14.66 0.89 -7.38
CA PHE A 72 15.65 1.08 -8.43
C PHE A 72 17.01 0.57 -7.99
N TYR A 73 17.71 -0.11 -8.91
CA TYR A 73 19.09 -0.51 -8.70
C TYR A 73 19.94 0.73 -8.38
N ARG A 74 20.55 0.73 -7.21
CA ARG A 74 21.61 1.67 -6.88
C ARG A 74 22.89 1.03 -7.40
N GLY A 75 23.48 1.64 -8.43
CA GLY A 75 24.74 1.22 -9.07
C GLY A 75 25.78 0.73 -8.08
#